data_AF-A0A2N5Y2E9-F1
#
_entry.id   AF-A0A2N5Y2E9-F1
#
_cell.length_a   1.000
_cell.length_b   1.000
_cell.length_c   1.000
_cell.angle_alpha   90.00
_cell.angle_beta   90.00
_cell.angle_gamma   90.00
#
_symmetry.space_group_name_H-M   'P 1'
#
loop_
_entity.id
_entity.type
_entity.pdbx_description
1 polymer ?
#
loop_
_entity_poly.entity_id
_entity_poly.type
_entity_poly.pdbx_seq_one_letter_code
_entity_poly.pdbx_strand_id
1 'polypeptide(L)'
;MNCQGCHTPDGSGAGSVPRMKGHVGIFLQSQEGREYLVRVPGSATSALNDERLAAVLNWILTEFSGDSMNSPFKAFSAEEVGRLRQSPLKEVEQYRLKVLRDLSSMSMNE
;
A
#
# COMPACT_ATOMS: atom_id res chain seq x y z
N MET A 1 8.11 16.55 -0.65
CA MET A 1 8.48 15.60 0.41
C MET A 1 7.77 14.30 0.12
N ASN A 2 8.53 13.27 -0.23
CA ASN A 2 8.00 12.01 -0.77
C ASN A 2 7.83 10.98 0.36
N CYS A 3 7.19 9.83 0.07
CA CYS A 3 6.83 8.75 1.01
C CYS A 3 7.92 8.38 2.04
N GLN A 4 9.19 8.52 1.67
CA GLN A 4 10.37 8.27 2.53
C GLN A 4 10.47 9.17 3.76
N GLY A 5 9.85 10.35 3.74
CA GLY A 5 9.83 11.26 4.89
C GLY A 5 9.09 10.68 6.10
N CYS A 6 8.11 9.81 5.85
CA CYS A 6 7.39 9.08 6.89
C CYS A 6 7.89 7.64 7.03
N HIS A 7 8.13 6.95 5.92
CA HIS A 7 8.44 5.52 5.93
C HIS A 7 9.92 5.16 6.03
N THR A 8 10.80 6.17 6.20
CA THR A 8 12.26 6.09 6.06
C THR A 8 12.71 5.71 4.64
N PRO A 9 13.98 5.99 4.25
CA PRO A 9 14.49 5.60 2.94
C PRO A 9 14.53 4.08 2.71
N ASP A 10 14.71 3.29 3.77
CA ASP A 10 14.79 1.83 3.70
C ASP A 10 13.44 1.14 3.93
N GLY A 11 12.35 1.90 4.09
CA GLY A 11 11.00 1.35 4.28
C GLY A 11 10.80 0.67 5.63
N SER A 12 11.68 0.88 6.61
CA SER A 12 11.55 0.33 7.96
C SER A 12 10.44 1.00 8.77
N GLY A 13 10.06 2.24 8.41
CA GLY A 13 9.05 3.01 9.13
C GLY A 13 9.57 3.57 10.47
N ALA A 14 8.73 4.36 11.15
CA ALA A 14 9.07 4.93 12.45
C ALA A 14 7.80 5.33 13.24
N GLY A 15 7.80 5.11 14.55
CA GLY A 15 6.70 5.49 15.44
C GLY A 15 5.38 4.82 15.02
N SER A 16 4.38 5.62 14.66
CA SER A 16 3.07 5.15 14.17
C SER A 16 3.06 4.83 12.66
N VAL A 17 4.15 5.09 11.94
CA VAL A 17 4.24 4.82 10.50
C VAL A 17 4.66 3.36 10.29
N PRO A 18 3.84 2.52 9.63
CA PRO A 18 4.12 1.11 9.48
C PRO A 18 5.29 0.82 8.55
N ARG A 19 5.99 -0.28 8.86
CA ARG A 19 7.04 -0.88 8.03
C ARG A 19 6.48 -1.38 6.71
N MET A 20 7.13 -1.02 5.60
CA MET A 20 6.84 -1.58 4.27
C MET A 20 7.78 -2.73 3.91
N LYS A 21 9.06 -2.65 4.30
CA LYS A 21 10.10 -3.61 3.94
C LYS A 21 9.77 -5.04 4.36
N GLY A 22 9.68 -5.97 3.42
CA GLY A 22 9.30 -7.36 3.62
C GLY A 22 7.84 -7.56 4.05
N HIS A 23 6.96 -6.57 3.90
CA HIS A 23 5.59 -6.63 4.44
C HIS A 23 4.53 -6.06 3.50
N VAL A 24 4.83 -5.00 2.74
CA VAL A 24 3.83 -4.26 1.94
C VAL A 24 3.14 -5.11 0.87
N GLY A 25 3.74 -6.23 0.48
CA GLY A 25 3.20 -7.14 -0.52
C GLY A 25 1.94 -7.87 -0.11
N ILE A 26 1.72 -8.12 1.18
CA ILE A 26 0.52 -8.83 1.66
C ILE A 26 -0.77 -8.13 1.26
N PHE A 27 -0.73 -6.79 1.15
CA PHE A 27 -1.91 -6.00 0.81
C PHE A 27 -2.39 -6.27 -0.62
N LEU A 28 -1.58 -6.87 -1.49
CA LEU A 28 -2.05 -7.27 -2.83
C LEU A 28 -2.85 -8.58 -2.84
N GLN A 29 -2.94 -9.29 -1.71
CA GLN A 29 -3.70 -10.54 -1.61
C GLN A 29 -5.22 -10.34 -1.54
N SER A 30 -5.69 -9.10 -1.37
CA SER A 30 -7.11 -8.76 -1.45
C SER A 30 -7.34 -7.45 -2.20
N GLN A 31 -8.56 -7.29 -2.74
CA GLN A 31 -8.96 -6.05 -3.39
C GLN A 31 -8.94 -4.88 -2.40
N GLU A 32 -9.42 -5.09 -1.18
CA GLU A 32 -9.43 -4.08 -0.12
C GLU A 32 -8.01 -3.65 0.29
N GLY A 33 -7.07 -4.60 0.35
CA GLY A 33 -5.67 -4.28 0.63
C GLY A 33 -5.00 -3.52 -0.52
N ARG A 34 -5.30 -3.89 -1.76
CA ARG A 34 -4.81 -3.16 -2.93
C ARG A 34 -5.30 -1.72 -2.92
N GLU A 35 -6.59 -1.52 -2.64
CA GLU A 35 -7.17 -0.18 -2.55
C GLU A 35 -6.64 0.62 -1.37
N TYR A 36 -6.38 -0.04 -0.25
CA TYR A 36 -5.79 0.59 0.94
C TYR A 36 -4.51 1.35 0.60
N LEU A 37 -3.58 0.75 -0.15
CA LEU A 37 -2.30 1.38 -0.50
C LEU A 37 -2.45 2.73 -1.24
N VAL A 38 -3.50 2.86 -2.06
CA VAL A 38 -3.81 4.10 -2.78
C VAL A 38 -4.54 5.11 -1.89
N ARG A 39 -5.44 4.62 -1.02
CA ARG A 39 -6.37 5.44 -0.23
C ARG A 39 -5.82 5.91 1.11
N VAL A 40 -4.66 5.41 1.56
CA VAL A 40 -3.91 5.99 2.68
C VAL A 40 -3.74 7.50 2.41
N PRO A 41 -4.09 8.41 3.33
CA PRO A 41 -4.06 9.85 3.10
C PRO A 41 -2.76 10.37 2.49
N GLY A 42 -1.60 9.89 2.95
CA GLY A 42 -0.31 10.28 2.37
C GLY A 42 -0.14 9.95 0.89
N SER A 43 -0.75 8.85 0.42
CA SER A 43 -0.81 8.51 -1.01
C SER A 43 -1.90 9.32 -1.72
N ALA A 44 -3.12 9.29 -1.19
CA ALA A 44 -4.29 9.85 -1.85
C ALA A 44 -4.20 11.37 -2.07
N THR A 45 -3.64 12.09 -1.09
CA THR A 45 -3.49 13.56 -1.13
C THR A 45 -2.11 14.01 -1.60
N SER A 46 -1.27 13.09 -2.10
CA SER A 46 0.04 13.40 -2.64
C SER A 46 -0.04 14.43 -3.78
N ALA A 47 0.94 15.33 -3.85
CA ALA A 47 1.09 16.29 -4.94
C ALA A 47 1.47 15.64 -6.28
N LEU A 48 1.78 14.33 -6.30
CA LEU A 48 2.02 13.59 -7.53
C LEU A 48 0.73 13.44 -8.33
N ASN A 49 0.84 13.53 -9.66
CA ASN A 49 -0.25 13.12 -10.55
C ASN A 49 -0.43 11.59 -10.50
N ASP A 50 -1.51 11.09 -11.10
CA ASP A 50 -1.90 9.68 -10.97
C ASP A 50 -0.87 8.72 -11.58
N GLU A 51 -0.25 9.11 -12.69
CA GLU A 51 0.81 8.34 -13.36
C GLU A 51 2.05 8.19 -12.47
N ARG A 52 2.53 9.30 -11.88
CA ARG A 52 3.70 9.29 -10.99
C ARG A 52 3.40 8.57 -9.69
N LEU A 53 2.19 8.73 -9.14
CA LEU A 53 1.79 8.01 -7.94
C LEU A 53 1.71 6.49 -8.21
N ALA A 54 1.13 6.08 -9.33
CA ALA A 54 1.12 4.67 -9.74
C ALA A 54 2.55 4.11 -9.90
N ALA A 55 3.44 4.85 -10.56
CA ALA A 55 4.84 4.46 -10.72
C ALA A 55 5.56 4.29 -9.37
N VAL A 56 5.35 5.21 -8.42
CA VAL A 56 5.93 5.11 -7.07
C VAL A 56 5.36 3.92 -6.30
N LEU A 57 4.04 3.67 -6.35
CA LEU A 57 3.43 2.51 -5.70
C LEU A 57 3.98 1.20 -6.27
N ASN A 58 4.09 1.09 -7.59
CA ASN A 58 4.66 -0.07 -8.26
C ASN A 58 6.14 -0.30 -7.89
N TRP A 59 6.92 0.79 -7.82
CA TRP A 59 8.32 0.72 -7.36
C TRP A 59 8.42 0.29 -5.90
N ILE A 60 7.59 0.83 -4.99
CA ILE A 60 7.55 0.42 -3.58
C ILE A 60 7.28 -1.08 -3.45
N LEU A 61 6.33 -1.61 -4.20
CA LEU A 61 6.01 -3.04 -4.17
C LEU A 61 7.17 -3.89 -4.71
N THR A 62 7.83 -3.42 -5.77
CA THR A 62 8.99 -4.13 -6.34
C THR A 62 10.17 -4.15 -5.36
N GLU A 63 10.44 -3.02 -4.70
CA GLU A 63 11.62 -2.85 -3.83
C GLU A 63 11.40 -3.42 -2.43
N PHE A 64 10.22 -3.23 -1.86
CA PHE A 64 9.97 -3.46 -0.43
C PHE A 64 9.08 -4.65 -0.14
N SER A 65 8.48 -5.34 -1.11
CA SER A 65 7.64 -6.50 -0.77
C SER A 65 8.42 -7.69 -0.23
N GLY A 66 9.63 -7.96 -0.74
CA GLY A 66 10.38 -9.17 -0.34
C GLY A 66 9.50 -10.43 -0.40
N ASP A 67 9.60 -11.30 0.59
CA ASP A 67 8.84 -12.56 0.67
C ASP A 67 7.34 -12.38 0.95
N SER A 68 6.87 -11.15 1.22
CA SER A 68 5.43 -10.88 1.43
C SER A 68 4.60 -10.90 0.16
N MET A 69 5.23 -11.12 -1.00
CA MET A 69 4.57 -11.22 -2.30
C MET A 69 5.14 -12.35 -3.14
N ASN A 70 4.26 -13.14 -3.75
CA ASN A 70 4.63 -14.08 -4.81
C ASN A 70 4.59 -13.34 -6.16
N SER A 71 5.73 -13.22 -6.82
CA SER A 71 5.88 -12.52 -8.11
C SER A 71 5.34 -13.36 -9.28
N PRO A 72 4.73 -12.76 -10.34
CA PRO A 72 4.50 -11.33 -10.58
C PRO A 72 3.11 -10.82 -10.13
N PHE A 73 3.02 -9.53 -9.78
CA PHE A 73 1.77 -8.85 -9.43
C PHE A 73 1.23 -7.97 -10.55
N LYS A 74 -0.07 -7.65 -10.50
CA LYS A 74 -0.69 -6.67 -11.39
C LYS A 74 -0.30 -5.24 -10.98
N ALA A 75 0.49 -4.56 -11.81
CA ALA A 75 0.85 -3.16 -11.59
C ALA A 75 -0.38 -2.24 -11.49
N PHE A 76 -0.30 -1.21 -10.65
CA PHE A 76 -1.26 -0.11 -10.61
C PHE A 76 -1.21 0.70 -11.90
N SER A 77 -2.38 1.04 -12.44
CA SER A 77 -2.52 1.99 -13.55
C SER A 77 -2.83 3.41 -13.03
N ALA A 78 -2.60 4.41 -13.88
CA ALA A 78 -2.94 5.79 -13.56
C ALA A 78 -4.46 5.95 -13.34
N GLU A 79 -5.29 5.30 -14.15
CA GLU A 79 -6.75 5.36 -14.05
C GLU A 79 -7.25 4.74 -12.74
N GLU A 80 -6.68 3.60 -12.35
CA GLU A 80 -7.00 2.95 -11.08
C GLU A 80 -6.66 3.86 -9.90
N VAL A 81 -5.45 4.43 -9.91
CA VAL A 81 -4.99 5.34 -8.86
C VAL A 81 -5.85 6.60 -8.80
N GLY A 82 -6.11 7.22 -9.95
CA GLY A 82 -6.90 8.44 -10.09
C GLY A 82 -8.33 8.29 -9.59
N ARG A 83 -8.95 7.12 -9.79
CA ARG A 83 -10.27 6.79 -9.24
C ARG A 83 -10.22 6.58 -7.73
N LEU A 84 -9.30 5.75 -7.24
CA LEU A 84 -9.27 5.36 -5.83
C LEU A 84 -8.88 6.51 -4.90
N ARG A 85 -7.96 7.37 -5.33
CA ARG A 85 -7.46 8.50 -4.53
C ARG A 85 -8.53 9.56 -4.21
N GLN A 86 -9.65 9.57 -4.92
CA GLN A 86 -10.79 10.47 -4.64
C GLN A 86 -11.52 10.11 -3.34
N SER A 87 -11.24 8.93 -2.76
CA SER A 87 -11.86 8.47 -1.52
C SER A 87 -10.83 8.15 -0.42
N PRO A 88 -10.10 9.15 0.12
CA PRO A 88 -9.11 8.94 1.18
C PRO A 88 -9.73 8.29 2.43
N LEU A 89 -8.96 7.42 3.08
CA LEU A 89 -9.37 6.81 4.35
C LEU A 89 -9.30 7.83 5.49
N LYS A 90 -10.30 7.82 6.37
CA LYS A 90 -10.31 8.62 7.60
C LYS A 90 -9.63 7.86 8.74
N GLU A 91 -10.17 6.69 9.07
CA GLU A 91 -9.67 5.82 10.14
C GLU A 91 -8.63 4.81 9.60
N VAL A 92 -7.47 5.32 9.18
CA VAL A 92 -6.44 4.55 8.44
C VAL A 92 -5.98 3.31 9.19
N GLU A 93 -5.71 3.45 10.49
CA GLU A 93 -5.18 2.35 11.31
C GLU A 93 -6.22 1.25 11.53
N GLN A 94 -7.48 1.64 11.81
CA GLN A 94 -8.58 0.68 11.99
C GLN A 94 -8.84 -0.09 10.69
N TYR A 95 -8.79 0.60 9.54
CA TYR A 95 -8.95 -0.03 8.23
C TYR A 95 -7.79 -0.98 7.92
N ARG A 96 -6.54 -0.58 8.22
CA ARG A 96 -5.35 -1.45 8.07
C ARG A 96 -5.50 -2.74 8.87
N LEU A 97 -5.89 -2.63 10.15
CA LEU A 97 -6.10 -3.77 11.04
C LEU A 97 -7.24 -4.68 10.57
N LYS A 98 -8.31 -4.12 10.00
CA LYS A 98 -9.37 -4.90 9.36
C LYS A 98 -8.82 -5.72 8.19
N VAL A 99 -8.14 -5.08 7.25
CA VAL A 99 -7.58 -5.77 6.07
C VAL A 99 -6.63 -6.89 6.49
N LEU A 100 -5.73 -6.64 7.44
CA LEU A 100 -4.80 -7.67 7.93
C LEU A 100 -5.52 -8.86 8.56
N ARG A 101 -6.59 -8.60 9.31
CA ARG A 101 -7.42 -9.66 9.91
C ARG A 101 -8.09 -10.51 8.84
N ASP A 102 -8.70 -9.87 7.85
CA ASP A 102 -9.38 -10.56 6.75
C ASP A 102 -8.38 -11.45 5.98
N LEU A 103 -7.19 -10.92 5.68
CA LEU A 103 -6.10 -11.69 5.04
C LEU A 103 -5.65 -12.88 5.89
N SER A 104 -5.49 -12.71 7.21
CA SER A 104 -5.11 -13.81 8.10
C SER A 104 -6.18 -14.92 8.16
N SER A 105 -7.46 -14.57 8.07
CA SER A 105 -8.55 -15.56 8.01
C SER A 105 -8.60 -16.32 6.69
N MET A 106 -8.16 -15.71 5.58
CA MET A 106 -8.10 -16.37 4.27
C MET A 106 -7.01 -17.44 4.22
N SER A 107 -5.84 -17.17 4.82
CA SER A 107 -4.71 -18.11 4.86
C SER A 107 -4.93 -19.31 5.80
N MET A 108 -5.92 -19.29 6.70
CA MET A 108 -6.25 -20.40 7.60
C MET A 108 -7.30 -21.37 7.03
N ASN A 109 -7.82 -21.09 5.83
CA ASN A 109 -8.89 -21.85 5.19
C ASN A 109 -8.38 -22.74 4.05
N GLU A 110 -7.07 -22.98 3.97
CA GLU A 110 -6.38 -23.79 2.96
C GLU A 110 -5.79 -25.08 3.55
#